data_AF-X1RJG1-F1
#
_entry.id   AF-X1RJG1-F1
#
_cell.length_a   1.000
_cell.length_b   1.000
_cell.length_c   1.000
_cell.angle_alpha   90.00
_cell.angle_beta   90.00
_cell.angle_gamma   90.00
#
_symmetry.space_group_name_H-M   'P 1'
#
loop_
_entity.id
_entity.type
_entity.pdbx_description
1 polymer ?
#
loop_
_entity_poly.entity_id
_entity_poly.type
_entity_poly.pdbx_seq_one_letter_code
_entity_poly.pdbx_strand_id
1 'polypeptide(L)'
;FNFHSWIPLYFDIDDPSIEEIPVSPGVMVFSQNRLSTATTTIGYEYRDRDHFIHAAFTFTGWYPVFKLSYDFGGTPFVDSPPNGVEKPSTVSTDMSLNLEVSLPLDLTTSRWVTGMRPSVESRYSRAYFYYDSQNAYKSGMSFLDYRLYAYNYLKKAYRDILPRAGQVFDVRYVNTPFDDEQLGSTLAGTAVFYFPGLFRHQTLKILGAAQKQKPGRYLMGNLVSLPRGIENHTAVGLQKISFDYVFPMFYPDWNIWRAAYFK
;
A
#
# COMPACT_ATOMS: atom_id res chain seq x y z
N PHE A 1 26.22 2.57 -11.09
CA PHE A 1 24.87 2.09 -11.43
C PHE A 1 24.95 1.45 -12.79
N ASN A 2 24.47 0.21 -12.92
CA ASN A 2 24.46 -0.51 -14.18
C ASN A 2 23.01 -0.86 -14.53
N PHE A 3 22.52 -0.33 -15.64
CA PHE A 3 21.28 -0.82 -16.24
C PHE A 3 21.52 -2.24 -16.74
N HIS A 4 20.73 -3.20 -16.27
CA HIS A 4 20.97 -4.62 -16.54
C HIS A 4 19.74 -5.35 -17.09
N SER A 5 18.55 -4.80 -16.92
CA SER A 5 17.33 -5.35 -17.50
C SER A 5 16.37 -4.26 -17.92
N TRP A 6 15.57 -4.58 -18.91
CA TRP A 6 14.47 -3.76 -19.40
C TRP A 6 13.34 -4.68 -19.86
N ILE A 7 12.12 -4.15 -19.87
CA ILE A 7 10.91 -4.87 -20.28
C ILE A 7 10.14 -3.96 -21.25
N PRO A 8 9.71 -4.43 -22.43
CA PRO A 8 8.93 -3.66 -23.41
C PRO A 8 7.44 -3.53 -23.04
N LEU A 9 7.13 -3.57 -21.74
CA LEU A 9 5.79 -3.50 -21.17
C LEU A 9 5.90 -2.86 -19.79
N TYR A 10 4.84 -2.20 -19.35
CA TYR A 10 4.70 -1.74 -17.98
C TYR A 10 3.73 -2.65 -17.21
N PHE A 11 4.09 -2.93 -15.96
CA PHE A 11 3.20 -3.48 -14.94
C PHE A 11 3.65 -2.95 -13.59
N ASP A 12 2.71 -2.69 -12.68
CA ASP A 12 3.04 -2.22 -11.34
C ASP A 12 3.70 -3.36 -10.54
N ILE A 13 4.93 -3.13 -10.09
CA ILE A 13 5.73 -4.11 -9.33
C ILE A 13 5.44 -3.98 -7.83
N ASP A 14 5.02 -2.81 -7.38
CA ASP A 14 4.75 -2.51 -5.98
C ASP A 14 3.29 -2.87 -5.60
N ASP A 15 2.36 -2.92 -6.56
CA ASP A 15 0.98 -3.42 -6.39
C ASP A 15 0.58 -4.50 -7.42
N PRO A 16 1.19 -5.71 -7.38
CA PRO A 16 0.79 -6.80 -8.25
C PRO A 16 -0.52 -7.41 -7.75
N SER A 17 -1.66 -6.99 -8.31
CA SER A 17 -2.91 -7.72 -8.12
C SER A 17 -2.76 -9.14 -8.67
N ILE A 18 -3.14 -10.14 -7.86
CA ILE A 18 -3.02 -11.56 -8.23
C ILE A 18 -4.11 -11.96 -9.23
N GLU A 19 -5.24 -11.25 -9.24
CA GLU A 19 -6.41 -11.56 -10.06
C GLU A 19 -6.29 -10.99 -11.49
N GLU A 20 -5.66 -9.82 -11.63
CA GLU A 20 -5.35 -9.20 -12.92
C GLU A 20 -3.93 -8.65 -12.81
N ILE A 21 -3.02 -9.00 -13.72
CA ILE A 21 -1.77 -8.24 -13.85
C ILE A 21 -2.07 -7.20 -14.92
N PRO A 22 -2.44 -5.95 -14.57
CA PRO A 22 -2.71 -4.93 -15.57
C PRO A 22 -1.39 -4.63 -16.29
N VAL A 23 -1.28 -5.17 -17.50
CA VAL A 23 -0.15 -4.92 -18.39
C VAL A 23 -0.53 -3.77 -19.32
N SER A 24 0.27 -2.71 -19.30
CA SER A 24 0.09 -1.55 -20.16
C SER A 24 1.21 -1.46 -21.20
N PRO A 25 0.93 -0.93 -22.41
CA PRO A 25 1.98 -0.54 -23.34
C PRO A 25 2.94 0.43 -22.64
N GLY A 26 4.24 0.12 -22.65
CA GLY A 26 5.20 0.86 -21.85
C GLY A 26 6.60 0.31 -21.94
N VAL A 27 7.52 0.90 -21.19
CA VAL A 27 8.90 0.42 -21.05
C VAL A 27 9.32 0.56 -19.61
N MET A 28 9.90 -0.48 -19.05
CA MET A 28 10.55 -0.44 -17.74
C MET A 28 12.03 -0.73 -17.86
N VAL A 29 12.84 -0.02 -17.07
CA VAL A 29 14.29 -0.16 -17.02
C VAL A 29 14.72 -0.27 -15.57
N PHE A 30 15.64 -1.21 -15.31
CA PHE A 30 16.14 -1.52 -13.99
C PHE A 30 17.65 -1.33 -13.92
N SER A 31 18.11 -0.73 -12.84
CA SER A 31 19.51 -0.54 -12.52
C SER A 31 19.77 -0.91 -11.07
N GLN A 32 20.93 -1.53 -10.83
CA GLN A 32 21.41 -1.79 -9.47
C GLN A 32 22.92 -1.58 -9.39
N ASN A 33 23.43 -1.35 -8.18
CA ASN A 33 24.87 -1.42 -7.93
C ASN A 33 25.35 -2.87 -7.73
N ARG A 34 26.66 -3.08 -7.66
CA ARG A 34 27.26 -4.43 -7.56
C ARG A 34 26.89 -5.17 -6.27
N LEU A 35 26.58 -4.45 -5.20
CA LEU A 35 26.24 -5.01 -3.89
C LEU A 35 24.72 -5.19 -3.72
N SER A 36 23.92 -4.83 -4.72
CA SER A 36 22.45 -4.79 -4.64
C SER A 36 21.91 -3.93 -3.48
N THR A 37 22.70 -2.95 -3.03
CA THR A 37 22.35 -2.03 -1.94
C THR A 37 21.74 -0.72 -2.43
N ALA A 38 21.76 -0.47 -3.74
CA ALA A 38 21.10 0.65 -4.37
C ALA A 38 20.44 0.16 -5.65
N THR A 39 19.12 0.27 -5.73
CA THR A 39 18.31 -0.12 -6.88
C THR A 39 17.52 1.06 -7.40
N THR A 40 17.35 1.10 -8.72
CA THR A 40 16.60 2.13 -9.44
C THR A 40 15.70 1.45 -10.45
N THR A 41 14.43 1.83 -10.47
CA THR A 41 13.46 1.43 -11.49
C THR A 41 12.90 2.68 -12.14
N ILE A 42 12.83 2.70 -13.46
CA ILE A 42 12.19 3.76 -14.23
C ILE A 42 11.21 3.10 -15.19
N GLY A 43 9.95 3.48 -15.14
CA GLY A 43 8.87 2.99 -15.97
C GLY A 43 8.20 4.13 -16.73
N TYR A 44 7.87 3.88 -17.99
CA TYR A 44 6.94 4.68 -18.78
C TYR A 44 5.72 3.80 -19.08
N GLU A 45 4.53 4.32 -18.81
CA GLU A 45 3.26 3.67 -19.07
C GLU A 45 2.42 4.56 -19.99
N TYR A 46 1.77 3.95 -20.99
CA TYR A 46 0.73 4.59 -21.78
C TYR A 46 -0.61 3.92 -21.48
N ARG A 47 -1.51 4.66 -20.84
CA ARG A 47 -2.82 4.17 -20.41
C ARG A 47 -3.86 5.26 -20.61
N ASP A 48 -5.06 4.89 -21.07
CA ASP A 48 -6.19 5.81 -21.24
C ASP A 48 -5.90 7.08 -22.06
N ARG A 49 -5.03 6.94 -23.08
CA ARG A 49 -4.53 8.04 -23.92
C ARG A 49 -3.68 9.09 -23.19
N ASP A 50 -3.18 8.76 -22.00
CA ASP A 50 -2.29 9.59 -21.23
C ASP A 50 -0.93 8.91 -21.00
N HIS A 51 0.06 9.72 -20.64
CA HIS A 51 1.45 9.33 -20.44
C HIS A 51 1.80 9.36 -18.96
N PHE A 52 2.31 8.25 -18.46
CA PHE A 52 2.72 8.10 -17.07
C PHE A 52 4.22 7.80 -16.99
N ILE A 53 4.86 8.37 -15.98
CA ILE A 53 6.26 8.16 -15.64
C ILE A 53 6.31 7.75 -14.17
N HIS A 54 6.96 6.62 -13.92
CA HIS A 54 7.19 6.06 -12.61
C HIS A 54 8.70 5.95 -12.40
N ALA A 55 9.20 6.47 -11.28
CA ALA A 55 10.60 6.33 -10.92
C ALA A 55 10.70 5.96 -9.45
N ALA A 56 11.47 4.92 -9.14
CA ALA A 56 11.73 4.50 -7.78
C ALA A 56 13.23 4.30 -7.57
N PHE A 57 13.72 4.74 -6.42
CA PHE A 57 15.08 4.53 -5.96
C PHE A 57 15.04 3.99 -4.54
N THR A 58 15.68 2.86 -4.30
CA THR A 58 15.75 2.24 -2.98
C THR A 58 17.20 2.03 -2.58
N PHE A 59 17.54 2.45 -1.36
CA PHE A 59 18.86 2.29 -0.77
C PHE A 59 18.78 1.47 0.51
N THR A 60 19.47 0.32 0.52
CA THR A 60 19.50 -0.70 1.58
C THR A 60 20.91 -1.00 2.08
N GLY A 61 21.89 -0.15 1.75
CA GLY A 61 23.31 -0.40 2.10
C GLY A 61 23.65 -0.31 3.58
N TRP A 62 22.85 0.43 4.33
CA TRP A 62 22.90 0.53 5.79
C TRP A 62 21.51 0.91 6.30
N TYR A 63 21.29 0.84 7.61
CA TYR A 63 20.01 1.19 8.23
C TYR A 63 19.97 2.66 8.68
N PRO A 64 18.87 3.39 8.45
CA PRO A 64 17.59 2.91 7.92
C PRO A 64 17.59 2.74 6.39
N VAL A 65 16.58 2.02 5.89
CA VAL A 65 16.30 1.89 4.45
C VAL A 65 15.61 3.16 3.96
N PHE A 66 16.04 3.66 2.81
CA PHE A 66 15.44 4.82 2.16
C PHE A 66 14.80 4.40 0.83
N LYS A 67 13.55 4.80 0.60
CA LYS A 67 12.86 4.65 -0.70
C LYS A 67 12.38 6.03 -1.14
N LEU A 68 12.78 6.45 -2.33
CA LEU A 68 12.28 7.64 -3.02
C LEU A 68 11.48 7.18 -4.23
N SER A 69 10.23 7.61 -4.35
CA SER A 69 9.37 7.30 -5.48
C SER A 69 8.78 8.57 -6.06
N TYR A 70 8.65 8.61 -7.37
CA TYR A 70 8.10 9.73 -8.13
C TYR A 70 7.15 9.19 -9.19
N ASP A 71 5.93 9.73 -9.19
CA ASP A 71 4.88 9.38 -10.15
C ASP A 71 4.40 10.66 -10.82
N PHE A 72 4.20 10.61 -12.14
CA PHE A 72 3.72 11.73 -12.93
C PHE A 72 2.83 11.21 -14.06
N GLY A 73 1.73 11.90 -14.33
CA GLY A 73 0.77 11.52 -15.37
C GLY A 73 -0.65 11.46 -14.83
N GLY A 74 -1.65 11.56 -15.71
CA GLY A 74 -3.05 11.53 -15.30
C GLY A 74 -3.59 12.88 -14.84
N THR A 75 -4.88 12.86 -14.51
CA THR A 75 -5.59 14.02 -13.97
C THR A 75 -5.42 14.09 -12.45
N PRO A 76 -5.02 15.25 -11.89
CA PRO A 76 -4.85 15.37 -10.45
C PRO A 76 -6.21 15.27 -9.74
N PHE A 77 -6.16 14.87 -8.47
CA PHE A 77 -7.33 14.95 -7.62
C PHE A 77 -7.73 16.42 -7.41
N VAL A 78 -8.99 16.75 -7.73
CA VAL A 78 -9.57 18.08 -7.50
C VAL A 78 -10.79 17.91 -6.60
N ASP A 79 -10.62 18.25 -5.33
CA ASP A 79 -11.70 18.18 -4.36
C ASP A 79 -12.74 19.28 -4.61
N SER A 80 -13.96 19.08 -4.15
CA SER A 80 -15.05 20.06 -4.32
C SER A 80 -15.53 20.53 -2.96
N PRO A 81 -15.49 21.84 -2.65
CA PRO A 81 -16.07 22.32 -1.41
C PRO A 81 -17.58 22.09 -1.40
N PRO A 82 -18.21 21.90 -0.22
CA PRO A 82 -19.66 21.70 -0.10
C PRO A 82 -20.51 22.84 -0.71
N ASN A 83 -19.90 24.01 -0.92
CA ASN A 83 -20.58 25.25 -1.33
C ASN A 83 -20.71 25.43 -2.85
N GLY A 84 -20.40 24.39 -3.66
CA GLY A 84 -20.64 24.41 -5.11
C GLY A 84 -19.75 25.35 -5.91
N VAL A 85 -18.55 25.67 -5.41
CA VAL A 85 -17.56 26.49 -6.15
C VAL A 85 -17.10 25.74 -7.39
N GLU A 86 -17.13 26.39 -8.56
CA GLU A 86 -16.66 25.81 -9.81
C GLU A 86 -15.21 25.34 -9.70
N LYS A 87 -14.94 24.14 -10.21
CA LYS A 87 -13.59 23.60 -10.29
C LYS A 87 -12.74 24.43 -11.26
N PRO A 88 -11.42 24.47 -11.08
CA PRO A 88 -10.53 25.09 -12.07
C PRO A 88 -10.74 24.46 -13.44
N SER A 89 -10.90 25.29 -14.48
CA SER A 89 -11.08 24.84 -15.87
C SER A 89 -9.82 24.21 -16.46
N THR A 90 -8.66 24.58 -15.93
CA THR A 90 -7.36 24.03 -16.32
C THR A 90 -6.60 23.60 -15.07
N VAL A 91 -6.21 22.33 -15.03
CA VAL A 91 -5.34 21.77 -13.99
C VAL A 91 -4.07 21.23 -14.62
N SER A 92 -2.97 21.28 -13.87
CA SER A 92 -1.72 20.67 -14.30
C SER A 92 -1.78 19.14 -14.14
N THR A 93 -0.92 18.41 -14.85
CA THR A 93 -0.81 16.95 -14.73
C THR A 93 -0.52 16.54 -13.28
N ASP A 94 -1.09 15.41 -12.87
CA ASP A 94 -0.86 14.86 -11.53
C ASP A 94 0.61 14.50 -11.32
N MET A 95 1.03 14.62 -10.07
CA MET A 95 2.40 14.37 -9.66
C MET A 95 2.44 14.00 -8.18
N SER A 96 3.17 12.94 -7.86
CA SER A 96 3.46 12.56 -6.48
C SER A 96 4.94 12.32 -6.27
N LEU A 97 5.44 12.69 -5.10
CA LEU A 97 6.81 12.44 -4.64
C LEU A 97 6.74 11.85 -3.23
N ASN A 98 7.24 10.63 -3.07
CA ASN A 98 7.16 9.87 -1.83
C ASN A 98 8.57 9.58 -1.33
N LEU A 99 8.89 10.00 -0.12
CA LEU A 99 10.12 9.64 0.58
C LEU A 99 9.76 8.79 1.80
N GLU A 100 10.12 7.51 1.78
CA GLU A 100 9.94 6.59 2.90
C GLU A 100 11.29 6.29 3.57
N VAL A 101 11.31 6.38 4.89
CA VAL A 101 12.41 5.92 5.74
C VAL A 101 11.88 4.81 6.63
N SER A 102 12.51 3.64 6.59
CA SER A 102 12.04 2.47 7.35
C SER A 102 13.18 1.69 7.99
N LEU A 103 12.89 1.03 9.11
CA LEU A 103 13.84 0.15 9.79
C LEU A 103 13.24 -1.26 9.89
N PRO A 104 13.49 -2.15 8.91
CA PRO A 104 12.99 -3.51 8.96
C PRO A 104 13.86 -4.37 9.90
N LEU A 105 13.36 -4.63 11.10
CA LEU A 105 14.01 -5.46 12.10
C LEU A 105 13.50 -6.90 11.99
N ASP A 106 14.40 -7.83 11.66
CA ASP A 106 14.16 -9.27 11.72
C ASP A 106 14.60 -9.80 13.09
N LEU A 107 13.64 -10.34 13.84
CA LEU A 107 13.82 -10.93 15.17
C LEU A 107 13.43 -12.41 15.18
N THR A 108 13.37 -13.03 13.99
CA THR A 108 12.94 -14.40 13.78
C THR A 108 13.79 -15.36 14.62
N THR A 109 13.11 -16.19 15.43
CA THR A 109 13.77 -17.15 16.30
C THR A 109 13.12 -18.53 16.13
N SER A 110 13.94 -19.52 15.72
CA SER A 110 13.51 -20.92 15.56
C SER A 110 12.30 -21.05 14.61
N ARG A 111 11.13 -21.42 15.15
CA ARG A 111 9.86 -21.62 14.42
C ARG A 111 8.99 -20.37 14.31
N TRP A 112 9.34 -19.29 15.01
CA TRP A 112 8.58 -18.04 15.02
C TRP A 112 9.24 -17.03 14.08
N VAL A 113 8.48 -16.60 13.09
CA VAL A 113 8.83 -15.50 12.19
C VAL A 113 8.35 -14.22 12.87
N THR A 114 9.31 -13.41 13.30
CA THR A 114 9.05 -12.23 14.13
C THR A 114 9.78 -11.06 13.55
N GLY A 115 9.10 -9.93 13.42
CA GLY A 115 9.73 -8.72 12.95
C GLY A 115 8.91 -7.49 13.25
N MET A 116 9.56 -6.35 13.14
CA MET A 116 8.93 -5.03 13.25
C MET A 116 9.53 -4.08 12.23
N ARG A 117 8.69 -3.22 11.68
CA ARG A 117 9.04 -2.23 10.67
C ARG A 117 8.39 -0.89 11.03
N PRO A 118 9.00 -0.10 11.92
CA PRO A 118 8.69 1.32 12.01
C PRO A 118 9.10 2.01 10.71
N SER A 119 8.23 2.89 10.21
CA SER A 119 8.50 3.70 9.02
C SER A 119 7.83 5.07 9.12
N VAL A 120 8.43 6.03 8.45
CA VAL A 120 7.86 7.36 8.21
C VAL A 120 7.91 7.63 6.71
N GLU A 121 6.78 8.00 6.14
CA GLU A 121 6.65 8.38 4.75
C GLU A 121 6.22 9.84 4.64
N SER A 122 6.95 10.61 3.85
CA SER A 122 6.61 11.98 3.47
C SER A 122 6.18 11.97 2.01
N ARG A 123 4.90 12.25 1.77
CA ARG A 123 4.31 12.30 0.43
C ARG A 123 3.90 13.72 0.08
N TYR A 124 4.44 14.25 -1.01
CA TYR A 124 3.92 15.45 -1.65
C TYR A 124 3.06 15.04 -2.85
N SER A 125 1.83 15.54 -2.93
CA SER A 125 0.92 15.27 -4.04
C SER A 125 0.37 16.58 -4.60
N ARG A 126 0.30 16.67 -5.93
CA ARG A 126 -0.25 17.83 -6.65
C ARG A 126 -1.78 17.77 -6.74
N ALA A 127 -2.42 17.49 -5.63
CA ALA A 127 -3.87 17.57 -5.49
C ALA A 127 -4.31 19.03 -5.29
N TYR A 128 -5.52 19.35 -5.75
CA TYR A 128 -6.13 20.67 -5.69
C TYR A 128 -7.20 20.72 -4.62
N PHE A 129 -7.06 21.66 -3.68
CA PHE A 129 -8.02 21.91 -2.61
C PHE A 129 -8.43 23.38 -2.60
N TYR A 130 -9.69 23.64 -2.23
CA TYR A 130 -10.22 25.00 -2.14
C TYR A 130 -9.98 25.61 -0.75
N TYR A 131 -9.38 26.81 -0.71
CA TYR A 131 -9.08 27.57 0.51
C TYR A 131 -9.97 28.82 0.60
N ASP A 132 -10.85 28.88 1.61
CA ASP A 132 -11.76 30.02 1.83
C ASP A 132 -11.02 31.34 2.08
N SER A 133 -9.88 31.30 2.79
CA SER A 133 -9.11 32.49 3.14
C SER A 133 -8.62 33.27 1.93
N GLN A 134 -8.41 32.58 0.80
CA GLN A 134 -7.93 33.15 -0.46
C GLN A 134 -9.00 33.13 -1.55
N ASN A 135 -10.17 32.54 -1.26
CA ASN A 135 -11.24 32.29 -2.23
C ASN A 135 -10.74 31.66 -3.54
N ALA A 136 -9.81 30.70 -3.42
CA ALA A 136 -9.09 30.13 -4.54
C ALA A 136 -8.68 28.68 -4.30
N TYR A 137 -8.49 27.94 -5.40
CA TYR A 137 -7.87 26.61 -5.37
C TYR A 137 -6.36 26.73 -5.27
N LYS A 138 -5.77 25.96 -4.36
CA LYS A 138 -4.32 25.79 -4.24
C LYS A 138 -3.97 24.35 -4.56
N SER A 139 -2.88 24.21 -5.30
CA SER A 139 -2.31 22.93 -5.69
C SER A 139 -1.15 22.58 -4.77
N GLY A 140 -1.04 21.29 -4.45
CA GLY A 140 0.08 20.74 -3.70
C GLY A 140 -0.22 20.60 -2.22
N MET A 141 -0.06 19.39 -1.70
CA MET A 141 -0.20 19.09 -0.29
C MET A 141 0.80 18.02 0.13
N SER A 142 1.33 18.19 1.35
CA SER A 142 2.26 17.25 1.96
C SER A 142 1.58 16.47 3.07
N PHE A 143 1.77 15.15 3.03
CA PHE A 143 1.29 14.18 4.01
C PHE A 143 2.49 13.57 4.72
N LEU A 144 2.35 13.34 6.02
CA LEU A 144 3.25 12.50 6.79
C LEU A 144 2.47 11.27 7.26
N ASP A 145 2.95 10.07 6.92
CA ASP A 145 2.44 8.79 7.39
C ASP A 145 3.46 8.13 8.31
N TYR A 146 3.09 7.96 9.57
CA TYR A 146 3.86 7.24 10.57
C TYR A 146 3.25 5.87 10.74
N ARG A 147 4.02 4.81 10.45
CA ARG A 147 3.55 3.44 10.51
C ARG A 147 4.42 2.59 11.41
N LEU A 148 3.78 1.77 12.25
CA LEU A 148 4.41 0.68 12.97
C LEU A 148 3.73 -0.62 12.55
N TYR A 149 4.44 -1.41 11.76
CA TYR A 149 4.01 -2.75 11.39
C TYR A 149 4.81 -3.79 12.17
N ALA A 150 4.15 -4.69 12.89
CA ALA A 150 4.79 -5.73 13.68
C ALA A 150 4.08 -7.07 13.47
N TYR A 151 4.85 -8.14 13.41
CA TYR A 151 4.32 -9.48 13.21
C TYR A 151 5.08 -10.51 14.04
N ASN A 152 4.36 -11.52 14.48
CA ASN A 152 4.91 -12.72 15.11
C ASN A 152 4.00 -13.89 14.76
N TYR A 153 4.48 -14.83 13.96
CA TYR A 153 3.68 -16.00 13.58
C TYR A 153 4.52 -17.25 13.36
N LEU A 154 3.89 -18.41 13.51
CA LEU A 154 4.53 -19.68 13.23
C LEU A 154 4.83 -19.83 11.73
N LYS A 155 6.03 -20.33 11.40
CA LYS A 155 6.39 -20.73 10.04
C LYS A 155 5.31 -21.64 9.45
N LYS A 156 4.85 -21.32 8.23
CA LYS A 156 3.84 -22.09 7.51
C LYS A 156 4.41 -23.43 7.06
N ALA A 157 3.64 -24.51 7.23
CA ALA A 157 3.95 -25.77 6.55
C ALA A 157 3.58 -25.65 5.07
N TYR A 158 4.14 -26.53 4.22
CA TYR A 158 3.88 -26.53 2.76
C TYR A 158 2.38 -26.55 2.40
N ARG A 159 1.55 -27.22 3.22
CA ARG A 159 0.10 -27.33 3.02
C ARG A 159 -0.70 -26.22 3.70
N ASP A 160 -0.11 -25.45 4.61
CA ASP A 160 -0.86 -24.45 5.36
C ASP A 160 -1.02 -23.17 4.53
N ILE A 161 -2.28 -22.76 4.28
CA ILE A 161 -2.59 -21.50 3.58
C ILE A 161 -2.17 -20.30 4.45
N LEU A 162 -2.57 -20.31 5.72
CA LEU A 162 -2.29 -19.29 6.72
C LEU A 162 -1.48 -19.87 7.90
N PRO A 163 -0.73 -19.04 8.66
CA PRO A 163 -0.07 -19.48 9.88
C PRO A 163 -1.06 -20.10 10.87
N ARG A 164 -0.66 -21.16 11.58
CA ARG A 164 -1.50 -21.83 12.57
C ARG A 164 -1.69 -21.04 13.86
N ALA A 165 -0.71 -20.22 14.22
CA ALA A 165 -0.78 -19.32 15.36
C ALA A 165 0.07 -18.08 15.08
N GLY A 166 -0.41 -16.92 15.52
CA GLY A 166 0.34 -15.69 15.42
C GLY A 166 -0.51 -14.45 15.53
N GLN A 167 0.16 -13.31 15.55
CA GLN A 167 -0.43 -12.00 15.62
C GLN A 167 0.29 -11.05 14.66
N VAL A 168 -0.46 -10.15 14.06
CA VAL A 168 0.03 -9.06 13.22
C VAL A 168 -0.66 -7.78 13.67
N PHE A 169 0.12 -6.73 13.86
CA PHE A 169 -0.34 -5.40 14.23
C PHE A 169 0.15 -4.39 13.21
N ASP A 170 -0.74 -3.47 12.84
CA ASP A 170 -0.44 -2.36 11.94
C ASP A 170 -1.08 -1.10 12.51
N VAL A 171 -0.27 -0.14 12.94
CA VAL A 171 -0.73 1.15 13.44
C VAL A 171 -0.22 2.23 12.52
N ARG A 172 -1.13 3.09 12.05
CA ARG A 172 -0.82 4.19 11.13
C ARG A 172 -1.38 5.49 11.66
N TYR A 173 -0.58 6.55 11.63
CA TYR A 173 -1.02 7.90 11.90
C TYR A 173 -0.64 8.77 10.71
N VAL A 174 -1.64 9.34 10.04
CA VAL A 174 -1.42 10.18 8.86
C VAL A 174 -1.92 11.58 9.15
N ASN A 175 -1.13 12.60 8.84
CA ASN A 175 -1.54 14.00 8.98
C ASN A 175 -0.99 14.88 7.86
N THR A 176 -1.57 16.05 7.70
CA THR A 176 -1.11 17.10 6.78
C THR A 176 -0.55 18.29 7.57
N PRO A 177 0.68 18.21 8.09
CA PRO A 177 1.18 19.18 9.08
C PRO A 177 1.23 20.64 8.60
N PHE A 178 1.34 20.87 7.28
CA PHE A 178 1.38 22.22 6.70
C PHE A 178 0.01 22.72 6.23
N ASP A 179 -1.00 21.85 6.21
CA ASP A 179 -2.36 22.12 5.71
C ASP A 179 -3.41 21.38 6.60
N ASP A 180 -3.22 21.39 7.92
CA ASP A 180 -4.04 20.64 8.89
C ASP A 180 -5.52 21.09 8.86
N GLU A 181 -5.78 22.36 8.55
CA GLU A 181 -7.13 22.90 8.37
C GLU A 181 -7.90 22.23 7.20
N GLN A 182 -7.19 21.67 6.21
CA GLN A 182 -7.81 21.06 5.04
C GLN A 182 -8.21 19.60 5.29
N LEU A 183 -7.29 18.73 5.70
CA LEU A 183 -7.59 17.29 5.89
C LEU A 183 -7.47 16.81 7.34
N GLY A 184 -6.72 17.54 8.16
CA GLY A 184 -6.46 17.19 9.55
C GLY A 184 -5.56 15.96 9.71
N SER A 185 -6.00 15.01 10.53
CA SER A 185 -5.24 13.80 10.86
C SER A 185 -6.13 12.57 11.00
N THR A 186 -5.58 11.39 10.70
CA THR A 186 -6.25 10.09 10.85
C THR A 186 -5.35 9.11 11.59
N LEU A 187 -5.87 8.50 12.65
CA LEU A 187 -5.24 7.38 13.35
C LEU A 187 -5.98 6.09 13.00
N ALA A 188 -5.24 5.05 12.61
CA ALA A 188 -5.78 3.74 12.32
C ALA A 188 -4.96 2.64 13.00
N GLY A 189 -5.65 1.57 13.38
CA GLY A 189 -5.05 0.38 13.96
C GLY A 189 -5.72 -0.87 13.42
N THR A 190 -4.94 -1.85 12.99
CA THR A 190 -5.38 -3.18 12.58
C THR A 190 -4.63 -4.22 13.39
N ALA A 191 -5.36 -5.22 13.89
CA ALA A 191 -4.84 -6.39 14.56
C ALA A 191 -5.41 -7.63 13.90
N VAL A 192 -4.54 -8.59 13.57
CA VAL A 192 -4.93 -9.89 13.03
C VAL A 192 -4.37 -10.96 13.93
N PHE A 193 -5.23 -11.89 14.35
CA PHE A 193 -4.86 -13.05 15.13
C PHE A 193 -5.17 -14.33 14.36
N TYR A 194 -4.22 -15.24 14.34
CA TYR A 194 -4.37 -16.57 13.77
C TYR A 194 -4.43 -17.60 14.89
N PHE A 195 -5.40 -18.49 14.80
CA PHE A 195 -5.60 -19.61 15.72
C PHE A 195 -5.73 -20.91 14.93
N PRO A 196 -5.32 -22.05 15.50
CA PRO A 196 -5.54 -23.33 14.86
C PRO A 196 -7.04 -23.58 14.71
N GLY A 197 -7.45 -24.08 13.55
CA GLY A 197 -8.80 -24.55 13.31
C GLY A 197 -9.08 -25.88 14.02
N LEU A 198 -10.28 -26.41 13.83
CA LEU A 198 -10.72 -27.66 14.45
C LEU A 198 -9.94 -28.88 13.93
N PHE A 199 -9.57 -28.86 12.64
CA PHE A 199 -8.79 -29.92 12.01
C PHE A 199 -7.41 -29.43 11.55
N ARG A 200 -6.55 -30.39 11.16
CA ARG A 200 -5.21 -30.09 10.62
C ARG A 200 -5.34 -29.23 9.36
N HIS A 201 -4.41 -28.30 9.18
CA HIS A 201 -4.33 -27.38 8.04
C HIS A 201 -5.51 -26.40 7.91
N GLN A 202 -6.30 -26.23 8.98
CA GLN A 202 -7.35 -25.22 9.05
C GLN A 202 -6.92 -24.13 10.04
N THR A 203 -7.34 -22.89 9.76
CA THR A 203 -6.96 -21.72 10.55
C THR A 203 -8.18 -20.83 10.75
N LEU A 204 -8.44 -20.44 12.00
CA LEU A 204 -9.35 -19.36 12.32
C LEU A 204 -8.56 -18.05 12.34
N LYS A 205 -8.96 -17.10 11.51
CA LYS A 205 -8.40 -15.75 11.44
C LYS A 205 -9.41 -14.77 12.01
N ILE A 206 -8.98 -13.97 12.98
CA ILE A 206 -9.77 -12.88 13.55
C ILE A 206 -9.06 -11.58 13.22
N LEU A 207 -9.77 -10.65 12.57
CA LEU A 207 -9.28 -9.32 12.26
C LEU A 207 -10.12 -8.29 13.01
N GLY A 208 -9.46 -7.45 13.80
CA GLY A 208 -10.05 -6.24 14.37
C GLY A 208 -9.37 -5.01 13.78
N ALA A 209 -10.14 -4.03 13.33
CA ALA A 209 -9.58 -2.80 12.80
C ALA A 209 -10.44 -1.60 13.21
N ALA A 210 -9.79 -0.47 13.48
CA ALA A 210 -10.44 0.77 13.82
C ALA A 210 -9.69 1.95 13.21
N GLN A 211 -10.42 2.99 12.82
CA GLN A 211 -9.85 4.27 12.43
C GLN A 211 -10.65 5.41 13.08
N LYS A 212 -9.97 6.50 13.37
CA LYS A 212 -10.56 7.75 13.82
C LYS A 212 -9.85 8.92 13.14
N GLN A 213 -10.62 9.68 12.39
CA GLN A 213 -10.19 10.92 11.76
C GLN A 213 -10.57 12.10 12.65
N LYS A 214 -9.65 13.07 12.76
CA LYS A 214 -9.92 14.44 13.16
C LYS A 214 -9.93 15.25 11.86
N PRO A 215 -11.09 15.38 11.20
CA PRO A 215 -11.15 15.98 9.88
C PRO A 215 -10.92 17.49 9.98
N GLY A 216 -10.25 18.03 8.96
CA GLY A 216 -10.31 19.45 8.65
C GLY A 216 -11.60 19.75 7.87
N ARG A 217 -11.47 20.55 6.82
CA ARG A 217 -12.56 20.83 5.87
C ARG A 217 -13.00 19.61 5.05
N TYR A 218 -12.06 18.76 4.67
CA TYR A 218 -12.24 17.58 3.83
C TYR A 218 -11.96 16.30 4.61
N LEU A 219 -12.52 15.20 4.13
CA LEU A 219 -12.28 13.87 4.69
C LEU A 219 -11.12 13.20 3.95
N MET A 220 -10.31 12.45 4.70
CA MET A 220 -9.24 11.65 4.14
C MET A 220 -9.81 10.30 3.75
N GLY A 221 -9.28 9.66 2.71
CA GLY A 221 -9.62 8.27 2.40
C GLY A 221 -9.43 7.35 3.60
N ASN A 222 -10.26 6.30 3.70
CA ASN A 222 -10.16 5.35 4.80
C ASN A 222 -8.79 4.64 4.79
N LEU A 223 -8.15 4.58 5.96
CA LEU A 223 -6.91 3.81 6.15
C LEU A 223 -7.18 2.33 6.44
N VAL A 224 -8.43 2.01 6.82
CA VAL A 224 -8.90 0.65 7.07
C VAL A 224 -10.00 0.32 6.07
N SER A 225 -9.95 -0.88 5.48
CA SER A 225 -10.99 -1.33 4.56
C SER A 225 -12.34 -1.49 5.25
N LEU A 226 -13.41 -1.14 4.53
CA LEU A 226 -14.78 -1.35 5.00
C LEU A 226 -15.10 -2.85 5.17
N PRO A 227 -16.16 -3.18 5.94
CA PRO A 227 -16.72 -4.53 5.96
C PRO A 227 -17.11 -5.01 4.56
N ARG A 228 -17.00 -6.33 4.33
CA ARG A 228 -17.40 -6.95 3.05
C ARG A 228 -18.89 -6.67 2.79
N GLY A 229 -19.23 -6.37 1.53
CA GLY A 229 -20.61 -6.10 1.11
C GLY A 229 -21.09 -4.65 1.32
N ILE A 230 -20.21 -3.74 1.76
CA ILE A 230 -20.52 -2.31 1.86
C ILE A 230 -19.79 -1.56 0.75
N GLU A 231 -20.50 -0.64 0.10
CA GLU A 231 -19.93 0.25 -0.91
C GLU A 231 -18.92 1.22 -0.31
N ASN A 232 -18.00 1.71 -1.15
CA ASN A 232 -16.87 2.50 -0.66
C ASN A 232 -17.33 3.89 -0.22
N HIS A 233 -17.37 4.13 1.09
CA HIS A 233 -17.70 5.42 1.69
C HIS A 233 -16.62 5.88 2.66
N THR A 234 -16.30 7.17 2.64
CA THR A 234 -15.35 7.76 3.58
C THR A 234 -16.00 7.98 4.94
N ALA A 235 -15.37 7.50 6.02
CA ALA A 235 -15.92 7.56 7.36
C ALA A 235 -14.98 8.26 8.35
N VAL A 236 -15.49 9.25 9.09
CA VAL A 236 -14.76 9.94 10.17
C VAL A 236 -14.33 8.98 11.27
N GLY A 237 -15.13 7.94 11.53
CA GLY A 237 -14.79 6.85 12.45
C GLY A 237 -15.27 5.53 11.88
N LEU A 238 -14.41 4.52 11.93
CA LEU A 238 -14.73 3.17 11.47
C LEU A 238 -14.25 2.17 12.51
N GLN A 239 -15.07 1.16 12.79
CA GLN A 239 -14.68 -0.02 13.55
C GLN A 239 -15.18 -1.24 12.81
N LYS A 240 -14.31 -2.25 12.69
CA LYS A 240 -14.60 -3.50 12.00
C LYS A 240 -14.03 -4.66 12.80
N ILE A 241 -14.82 -5.73 12.88
CA ILE A 241 -14.35 -7.05 13.27
C ILE A 241 -14.72 -8.05 12.18
N SER A 242 -13.84 -9.01 11.90
CA SER A 242 -14.07 -10.04 10.89
C SER A 242 -13.54 -11.38 11.38
N PHE A 243 -14.28 -12.43 11.10
CA PHE A 243 -13.96 -13.81 11.45
C PHE A 243 -13.93 -14.64 10.17
N ASP A 244 -12.76 -15.16 9.81
CA ASP A 244 -12.57 -15.98 8.63
C ASP A 244 -12.13 -17.39 9.06
N TYR A 245 -12.85 -18.42 8.63
CA TYR A 245 -12.43 -19.81 8.79
C TYR A 245 -11.84 -20.32 7.49
N VAL A 246 -10.52 -20.50 7.46
CA VAL A 246 -9.78 -20.87 6.24
C VAL A 246 -9.43 -22.35 6.30
N PHE A 247 -9.89 -23.09 5.28
CA PHE A 247 -9.60 -24.51 5.12
C PHE A 247 -9.28 -24.82 3.65
N PRO A 248 -8.36 -25.76 3.39
CA PRO A 248 -8.10 -26.28 2.05
C PRO A 248 -9.30 -27.09 1.58
N MET A 249 -9.89 -26.73 0.43
CA MET A 249 -10.96 -27.55 -0.16
C MET A 249 -10.42 -28.82 -0.82
N PHE A 250 -9.32 -28.70 -1.57
CA PHE A 250 -8.61 -29.83 -2.16
C PHE A 250 -7.15 -29.45 -2.39
N TYR A 251 -6.25 -30.43 -2.33
CA TYR A 251 -4.86 -30.28 -2.79
C TYR A 251 -4.73 -31.10 -4.07
N PRO A 252 -4.69 -30.47 -5.26
CA PRO A 252 -4.62 -31.19 -6.53
C PRO A 252 -3.19 -31.72 -6.77
N ASP A 253 -2.71 -32.64 -5.94
CA ASP A 253 -1.49 -33.43 -6.18
C ASP A 253 -1.89 -34.77 -6.81
N TRP A 254 -2.71 -34.73 -7.86
CA TRP A 254 -3.14 -35.92 -8.58
C TRP A 254 -2.15 -36.22 -9.70
N ASN A 255 -1.26 -37.18 -9.47
CA ASN A 255 -0.48 -37.80 -10.55
C ASN A 255 -1.41 -38.66 -11.41
N ILE A 256 -2.07 -38.04 -12.38
CA ILE A 256 -2.68 -38.78 -13.48
C ILE A 256 -1.52 -39.26 -14.35
N TRP A 257 -1.14 -40.54 -14.18
CA TRP A 257 -0.30 -41.36 -15.06
C TRP A 257 0.36 -40.61 -16.24
N ARG A 258 1.71 -40.48 -16.21
CA ARG A 258 2.68 -40.17 -17.30
C ARG A 258 2.34 -39.11 -18.39
N ALA A 259 1.17 -38.48 -18.38
CA ALA A 259 0.63 -37.69 -19.48
C ALA A 259 0.39 -36.23 -19.09
N ALA A 260 0.13 -35.92 -17.82
CA ALA A 260 0.01 -34.53 -17.37
C ALA A 260 0.30 -34.41 -15.87
N TYR A 261 1.13 -33.43 -15.52
CA TYR A 261 1.37 -32.99 -14.15
C TYR A 261 0.61 -31.68 -13.94
N PHE A 262 -0.44 -31.71 -13.11
CA PHE A 262 -1.12 -30.51 -12.66
C PHE A 262 -0.57 -30.16 -11.27
N LYS A 263 -0.08 -28.93 -11.12
CA LYS A 263 0.40 -28.37 -9.85
C LYS A 263 -0.42 -27.14 -9.50
#